data_AF-A0AAD2Y9P9-F1
#
_entry.id   AF-A0AAD2Y9P9-F1
#
_cell.length_a   1.000
_cell.length_b   1.000
_cell.length_c   1.000
_cell.angle_alpha   90.00
_cell.angle_beta   90.00
_cell.angle_gamma   90.00
#
_symmetry.space_group_name_H-M   'P 1'
#
loop_
_entity.id
_entity.type
_entity.pdbx_description
1 polymer ?
#
loop_
_entity_poly.entity_id
_entity_poly.type
_entity_poly.pdbx_seq_one_letter_code
_entity_poly.pdbx_strand_id
1 'polypeptide(L)' 'MRETQKPAEELEMLIEYYDKTTETISITFNPEELQQLVGNSLSTGASMNFTNVQPPFVINPRWVKKVTLAKRQ' A
#
# COMPACT_ATOMS: atom_id res chain seq x y z
N MET A 1 -20.40 15.27 -9.13
CA MET A 1 -19.08 15.62 -9.68
C MET A 1 -18.50 14.34 -10.25
N ARG A 2 -17.99 14.33 -11.49
CA ARG A 2 -17.31 13.14 -12.00
C ARG A 2 -15.97 13.08 -11.27
N GLU A 3 -15.89 12.26 -10.22
CA GLU A 3 -14.59 11.85 -9.69
C GLU A 3 -13.88 11.18 -10.86
N THR A 4 -12.96 11.91 -11.49
CA THR A 4 -12.02 11.33 -12.44
C THR A 4 -11.19 10.37 -11.61
N GLN A 5 -11.55 9.08 -11.63
CA GLN A 5 -10.73 8.02 -11.06
C GLN A 5 -9.32 8.21 -11.58
N LYS A 6 -8.39 8.50 -10.67
CA LYS A 6 -7.00 8.67 -11.05
C LYS A 6 -6.51 7.35 -11.65
N PRO A 7 -5.62 7.38 -12.66
CA PRO A 7 -5.17 6.16 -13.32
C PRO A 7 -4.52 5.23 -12.29
N ALA A 8 -4.99 3.99 -12.24
CA ALA A 8 -4.37 2.94 -11.46
C ALA A 8 -3.23 2.32 -12.27
N GLU A 9 -2.11 2.06 -11.62
CA GLU A 9 -0.91 1.48 -12.23
C GLU A 9 -0.58 0.17 -11.52
N GLU A 10 0.08 -0.76 -12.23
CA GLU A 10 0.68 -1.92 -11.59
C GLU A 10 1.93 -1.50 -10.81
N LEU A 11 1.88 -1.70 -9.51
CA LEU A 11 2.92 -1.33 -8.56
C LEU A 11 3.35 -2.55 -7.77
N GLU A 12 4.58 -2.49 -7.27
CA GLU A 12 5.07 -3.40 -6.26
C GLU A 12 5.26 -2.65 -4.96
N MET A 13 4.67 -3.19 -3.90
CA MET A 13 4.85 -2.71 -2.54
C MET A 13 5.77 -3.68 -1.81
N LEU A 14 6.98 -3.22 -1.50
CA LEU A 14 7.90 -3.93 -0.64
C LEU A 14 7.71 -3.45 0.80
N ILE A 15 7.33 -4.37 1.68
CA ILE A 15 7.06 -4.12 3.09
C ILE A 15 8.20 -4.74 3.89
N GLU A 16 8.88 -3.94 4.68
CA GLU A 16 9.86 -4.39 5.66
C GLU A 16 9.22 -4.33 7.04
N TYR A 17 9.21 -5.45 7.76
CA TYR A 17 8.68 -5.55 9.12
C TYR A 17 9.77 -5.38 10.18
N TYR A 18 9.38 -5.09 11.43
CA TYR A 18 10.33 -4.94 12.54
C TYR A 18 11.09 -6.24 12.88
N ASP A 19 10.50 -7.41 12.59
CA ASP A 19 11.13 -8.72 12.76
C ASP A 19 12.12 -9.08 11.63
N LYS A 20 12.38 -8.13 10.71
CA LYS A 20 13.24 -8.27 9.53
C LYS A 20 12.68 -9.16 8.43
N THR A 21 11.44 -9.62 8.55
CA THR A 21 10.76 -10.24 7.42
C THR A 21 10.43 -9.18 6.38
N THR A 22 10.35 -9.62 5.12
CA THR A 22 9.97 -8.77 4.00
C THR A 22 8.88 -9.44 3.19
N GLU A 23 7.90 -8.66 2.77
CA GLU A 23 6.83 -9.11 1.88
C GLU A 23 6.76 -8.19 0.66
N THR A 24 6.58 -8.77 -0.52
CA THR A 24 6.38 -8.01 -1.76
C THR A 24 4.98 -8.29 -2.26
N ILE A 25 4.18 -7.25 -2.43
CA ILE A 25 2.80 -7.35 -2.89
C ILE A 25 2.67 -6.62 -4.22
N SER A 26 2.26 -7.34 -5.27
CA SER A 26 1.84 -6.73 -6.52
C SER A 26 0.43 -6.17 -6.35
N ILE A 27 0.27 -4.88 -6.64
CA ILE A 27 -0.99 -4.16 -6.45
C ILE A 27 -1.27 -3.25 -7.64
N THR A 28 -2.50 -3.28 -8.15
CA THR A 28 -2.99 -2.28 -9.10
C THR A 28 -3.67 -1.17 -8.30
N PHE A 29 -3.02 -0.02 -8.17
CA PHE A 29 -3.54 1.11 -7.38
C PHE A 29 -3.08 2.44 -7.98
N ASN A 30 -3.77 3.53 -7.66
CA ASN A 30 -3.24 4.84 -7.99
C ASN A 30 -2.01 5.17 -7.10
N PRO A 31 -0.84 5.54 -7.65
CA PRO A 31 0.37 5.76 -6.86
C PRO A 31 0.23 6.84 -5.77
N GLU A 32 -0.48 7.94 -6.04
CA GLU A 32 -0.65 9.03 -5.08
C GLU A 32 -1.58 8.62 -3.93
N GLU A 33 -2.70 7.98 -4.25
CA GLU A 33 -3.63 7.46 -3.24
C GLU A 33 -2.96 6.38 -2.39
N LEU A 34 -2.11 5.55 -2.99
CA LEU A 34 -1.33 4.54 -2.28
C LEU A 34 -0.37 5.18 -1.28
N GLN A 35 0.39 6.20 -1.72
CA GLN A 35 1.30 6.94 -0.84
C GLN A 35 0.56 7.61 0.32
N GLN A 36 -0.60 8.21 0.06
CA GLN A 36 -1.43 8.83 1.10
C GLN A 36 -1.96 7.78 2.09
N LEU A 37 -2.49 6.65 1.61
CA LEU A 37 -2.97 5.55 2.44
C LEU A 37 -1.86 5.04 3.37
N VAL A 38 -0.69 4.74 2.80
CA VAL A 38 0.48 4.24 3.54
C VAL A 38 0.95 5.28 4.56
N GLY A 39 1.14 6.54 4.13
CA GLY A 39 1.62 7.63 5.00
C GLY A 39 0.67 7.90 6.17
N ASN A 40 -0.64 7.94 5.92
CA ASN A 40 -1.66 8.10 6.95
C ASN A 40 -1.66 6.92 7.93
N SER A 41 -1.57 5.70 7.42
CA SER A 41 -1.60 4.48 8.23
C SER A 41 -0.37 4.36 9.13
N LEU A 42 0.83 4.67 8.60
CA LEU A 42 2.06 4.67 9.39
C LEU A 42 2.07 5.79 10.45
N SER A 43 1.46 6.94 10.15
CA SER A 43 1.41 8.08 11.08
C SER A 43 0.36 7.92 12.19
N THR A 44 -0.78 7.28 11.88
CA THR A 44 -1.90 7.12 12.82
C THR A 44 -1.93 5.76 13.51
N GLY A 45 -1.23 4.76 12.96
CA GLY A 45 -1.33 3.37 13.39
C GLY A 45 -2.63 2.67 12.97
N ALA A 46 -3.46 3.29 12.12
CA ALA A 46 -4.65 2.68 11.55
C ALA A 46 -4.30 1.66 10.46
N SER A 47 -5.03 0.54 10.40
CA SER A 47 -4.76 -0.51 9.42
C SER A 47 -4.84 -0.02 7.98
N MET A 48 -3.90 -0.47 7.14
CA MET A 48 -3.97 -0.27 5.69
C MET A 48 -4.94 -1.29 5.12
N ASN A 49 -6.11 -0.85 4.67
CA ASN A 49 -7.14 -1.72 4.11
C ASN A 49 -7.12 -1.64 2.57
N PHE A 50 -6.85 -2.77 1.92
CA PHE A 50 -6.89 -2.90 0.48
C PHE A 50 -8.10 -3.77 0.09
N THR A 51 -9.27 -3.13 0.01
CA THR A 51 -10.53 -3.83 -0.32
C THR A 51 -10.80 -3.91 -1.81
N ASN A 52 -10.17 -3.02 -2.60
CA ASN A 52 -10.40 -2.90 -4.04
C ASN A 52 -9.40 -3.72 -4.88
N VAL A 53 -8.63 -4.59 -4.23
CA VAL A 53 -7.62 -5.46 -4.84
C VAL A 53 -8.04 -6.91 -4.68
N GLN A 54 -7.59 -7.79 -5.57
CA GLN A 54 -8.01 -9.19 -5.59
C GLN A 54 -6.78 -10.12 -5.48
N PRO A 55 -6.65 -10.90 -4.39
CA PRO A 55 -7.51 -10.95 -3.21
C PRO A 55 -7.36 -9.70 -2.31
N PRO A 56 -8.41 -9.31 -1.56
CA PRO A 56 -8.32 -8.21 -0.61
C PRO A 56 -7.42 -8.59 0.57
N PHE A 57 -6.68 -7.62 1.09
CA PHE A 57 -5.78 -7.83 2.22
C PHE A 57 -5.71 -6.59 3.12
N VAL A 58 -5.21 -6.79 4.34
CA VAL A 58 -5.06 -5.74 5.35
C VAL A 58 -3.67 -5.85 5.96
N ILE A 59 -3.00 -4.70 6.11
CA ILE A 59 -1.69 -4.63 6.77
C ILE A 59 -1.84 -3.87 8.08
N ASN A 60 -1.32 -4.45 9.16
CA ASN A 60 -1.19 -3.76 10.44
C ASN A 60 0.08 -2.90 10.43
N PRO A 61 0.00 -1.56 10.38
CA PRO A 61 1.17 -0.68 10.30
C PRO A 61 2.08 -0.79 11.54
N ARG A 62 1.58 -1.28 12.69
CA ARG A 62 2.38 -1.41 13.92
C ARG A 62 3.54 -2.38 13.78
N TRP A 63 3.46 -3.31 12.83
CA TRP A 63 4.52 -4.27 12.57
C TRP A 63 5.43 -3.82 11.42
N VAL A 64 5.01 -2.81 10.66
CA VAL A 64 5.71 -2.32 9.49
C VAL A 64 6.78 -1.32 9.92
N LYS A 65 8.02 -1.60 9.53
CA LYS A 65 9.16 -0.71 9.71
C LYS A 65 9.28 0.27 8.55
N LYS A 66 9.07 -0.20 7.32
CA LYS A 66 9.22 0.61 6.11
C LYS A 66 8.38 0.04 4.97
N VAL A 67 7.86 0.92 4.12
CA VAL A 67 7.21 0.58 2.86
C VAL A 67 7.97 1.26 1.73
N THR A 68 8.29 0.50 0.69
CA THR A 68 8.89 1.02 -0.55
C THR A 68 7.95 0.72 -1.71
N LEU A 69 7.62 1.74 -2.49
CA LEU A 69 6.76 1.62 -3.67
C LEU A 69 7.63 1.66 -4.92
N ALA A 70 7.47 0.66 -5.79
CA ALA A 70 8.12 0.59 -7.10
C ALA A 70 7.07 0.44 -8.19
N LYS A 71 7.35 0.99 -9.38
CA LYS A 71 6.57 0.67 -10.58
C LYS A 71 6.98 -0.70 -11.09
N ARG A 72 6.01 -1.52 -11.47
CA ARG A 72 6.29 -2.77 -12.16
C ARG A 72 6.74 -2.43 -13.60
N GLN A 73 7.90 -2.92 -14.01
CA GLN A 73 8.44 -2.72 -15.37
C GLN A 73 7.86 -3.72 -16.37
#